data_AF-A0A366HTB1-F1
#
_entry.id   AF-A0A366HTB1-F1
#
_cell.length_a   1.000
_cell.length_b   1.000
_cell.length_c   1.000
_cell.angle_alpha   90.00
_cell.angle_beta   90.00
_cell.angle_gamma   90.00
#
_symmetry.space_group_name_H-M   'P 1'
#
loop_
_entity.id
_entity.type
_entity.pdbx_description
1 polymer ?
#
loop_
_entity_poly.entity_id
_entity_poly.type
_entity_poly.pdbx_seq_one_letter_code
_entity_poly.pdbx_strand_id
1 'polypeptide(L)'
;MQALAISYPARIVSGELPFDVTAIVGLTCKRQRATAMNEYLIASIETAQRTIQRFAEAGFEPAQAIERQLIWCWKRAQGEVDGPPPATLCMSYIMAQEFEKYGSYPMLAHHLRAIEAMIDLLDMNAEDAAKYAALSA
;
A
#
# COMPACT_ATOMS: atom_id res chain seq x y z
N MET A 1 69.04 -15.97 14.89
CA MET A 1 68.31 -17.03 15.60
C MET A 1 66.84 -16.64 15.66
N GLN A 2 65.99 -17.55 15.16
CA GLN A 2 64.57 -17.77 15.47
C GLN A 2 63.50 -16.75 15.05
N ALA A 3 62.64 -17.26 14.15
CA ALA A 3 61.33 -16.78 13.76
C ALA A 3 60.30 -17.00 14.87
N LEU A 4 59.21 -16.22 14.85
CA LEU A 4 57.90 -16.66 15.32
C LEU A 4 56.81 -15.97 14.48
N ALA A 5 56.47 -16.62 13.37
CA ALA A 5 55.23 -16.37 12.65
C ALA A 5 54.07 -16.84 13.54
N ILE A 6 53.24 -15.90 13.98
CA ILE A 6 52.01 -16.22 14.72
C ILE A 6 50.97 -16.60 13.67
N SER A 7 50.95 -17.91 13.35
CA SER A 7 49.87 -18.59 12.66
C SER A 7 48.63 -18.55 13.56
N TYR A 8 47.61 -17.78 13.16
CA TYR A 8 46.27 -17.93 13.72
C TYR A 8 45.60 -19.10 13.00
N PRO A 9 45.20 -20.18 13.69
CA PRO A 9 44.33 -21.16 13.09
C PRO A 9 42.95 -20.51 12.91
N ALA A 10 42.59 -20.22 11.65
CA ALA A 10 41.20 -20.04 11.25
C ALA A 10 40.47 -21.36 11.51
N ARG A 11 39.93 -21.49 12.72
CA ARG A 11 39.04 -22.58 13.09
C ARG A 11 37.72 -22.31 12.39
N ILE A 12 37.58 -22.84 11.18
CA ILE A 12 36.27 -23.00 10.53
C ILE A 12 35.51 -23.98 11.40
N VAL A 13 34.79 -23.45 12.39
CA VAL A 13 33.75 -24.19 13.07
C VAL A 13 32.60 -24.25 12.07
N SER A 14 32.45 -25.40 11.41
CA SER A 14 31.19 -25.82 10.81
C SER A 14 30.15 -25.84 11.93
N GLY A 15 29.54 -24.69 12.16
CA GLY A 15 28.38 -24.52 13.02
C GLY A 15 27.24 -24.11 12.10
N GLU A 16 26.32 -25.04 11.88
CA GLU A 16 25.01 -24.78 11.31
C GLU A 16 24.40 -23.59 12.06
N LEU A 17 24.33 -22.43 11.39
CA LEU A 17 23.52 -21.32 11.86
C LEU A 17 22.06 -21.80 11.81
N PRO A 18 21.29 -21.77 12.91
CA PRO A 18 19.92 -22.29 12.94
C PRO A 18 18.92 -21.33 12.29
N PHE A 19 19.38 -20.39 11.47
CA PHE A 19 18.56 -19.36 10.86
C PHE A 19 18.76 -19.44 9.35
N ASP A 20 17.73 -19.95 8.68
CA ASP A 20 17.61 -19.94 7.24
C ASP A 20 17.72 -18.48 6.74
N VAL A 21 18.88 -18.11 6.23
CA VAL A 21 19.20 -16.76 5.72
C VAL A 21 18.19 -16.34 4.64
N THR A 22 17.63 -17.31 3.92
CA THR A 22 16.58 -17.14 2.92
C THR A 22 15.26 -16.67 3.53
N ALA A 23 14.91 -17.13 4.74
CA ALA A 23 13.72 -16.70 5.46
C ALA A 23 13.85 -15.24 5.94
N ILE A 24 15.04 -14.82 6.38
CA ILE A 24 15.31 -13.43 6.79
C ILE A 24 15.21 -12.48 5.58
N VAL A 25 15.80 -12.85 4.44
CA VAL A 25 15.70 -12.07 3.19
C VAL A 25 14.25 -12.01 2.69
N GLY A 26 13.49 -13.10 2.82
CA GLY A 26 12.06 -13.12 2.49
C GLY A 26 11.22 -12.19 3.36
N LEU A 27 11.53 -12.09 4.66
CA LEU A 27 10.82 -11.23 5.62
C LEU A 27 11.14 -9.74 5.43
N THR A 28 12.41 -9.40 5.18
CA THR A 28 12.81 -8.00 4.93
C THR A 28 12.26 -7.48 3.61
N CYS A 29 12.31 -8.29 2.53
CA CYS A 29 11.73 -7.92 1.24
C CYS A 29 10.21 -7.74 1.28
N LYS A 30 9.47 -8.60 2.02
CA LYS A 30 8.01 -8.46 2.17
C LYS A 30 7.63 -7.21 2.95
N ARG A 31 8.33 -6.92 4.06
CA ARG A 31 8.08 -5.74 4.88
C ARG A 31 8.42 -4.45 4.14
N GLN A 32 9.54 -4.41 3.42
CA GLN A 32 9.94 -3.26 2.60
C GLN A 32 8.98 -3.01 1.43
N ARG A 33 8.43 -4.07 0.80
CA ARG A 33 7.39 -3.91 -0.23
C ARG A 33 6.10 -3.34 0.34
N ALA A 34 5.67 -3.80 1.50
CA ALA A 34 4.47 -3.28 2.15
C ALA A 34 4.61 -1.79 2.52
N THR A 35 5.78 -1.38 3.04
CA THR A 35 6.05 0.04 3.35
C THR A 35 6.13 0.89 2.08
N ALA A 36 6.83 0.42 1.04
CA ALA A 36 6.93 1.15 -0.24
C ALA A 36 5.57 1.27 -0.96
N MET A 37 4.73 0.23 -0.88
CA MET A 37 3.37 0.25 -1.44
C MET A 37 2.47 1.24 -0.70
N ASN A 38 2.57 1.29 0.63
CA ASN A 38 1.83 2.26 1.44
C ASN A 38 2.28 3.70 1.16
N GLU A 39 3.59 3.95 1.06
CA GLU A 39 4.13 5.27 0.72
C GLU A 39 3.65 5.74 -0.67
N TYR A 40 3.68 4.84 -1.66
CA TYR A 40 3.16 5.13 -2.99
C TYR A 40 1.65 5.43 -2.97
N LEU A 41 0.87 4.64 -2.24
CA LEU A 41 -0.57 4.85 -2.09
C LEU A 41 -0.88 6.19 -1.43
N ILE A 42 -0.16 6.56 -0.37
CA ILE A 42 -0.33 7.85 0.31
C ILE A 42 -0.04 9.00 -0.66
N ALA A 43 1.10 8.97 -1.36
CA ALA A 43 1.45 10.00 -2.34
C ALA A 43 0.43 10.09 -3.50
N SER A 44 -0.09 8.94 -3.91
CA SER A 44 -1.13 8.81 -4.93
C SER A 44 -2.43 9.50 -4.47
N ILE A 45 -2.86 9.23 -3.24
CA ILE A 45 -4.05 9.84 -2.62
C ILE A 45 -3.89 11.36 -2.48
N GLU A 46 -2.75 11.83 -1.99
CA GLU A 46 -2.47 13.27 -1.85
C GLU A 46 -2.51 14.03 -3.18
N THR A 47 -2.08 13.37 -4.25
CA THR A 47 -2.12 13.94 -5.60
C THR A 47 -3.56 14.04 -6.12
N ALA A 48 -4.37 13.00 -5.91
CA ALA A 48 -5.78 13.01 -6.25
C ALA A 48 -6.56 14.05 -5.43
N GLN A 49 -6.30 14.15 -4.12
CA GLN A 49 -6.92 15.14 -3.23
C GLN A 49 -6.66 16.57 -3.69
N ARG A 50 -5.41 16.93 -4.00
CA ARG A 50 -5.08 18.28 -4.49
C ARG A 50 -5.86 18.68 -5.74
N THR A 51 -6.20 17.72 -6.59
CA THR A 51 -6.97 17.96 -7.80
C THR A 51 -8.46 18.14 -7.47
N ILE A 52 -9.00 17.29 -6.60
CA ILE A 52 -10.43 17.24 -6.28
C ILE A 52 -10.85 18.36 -5.32
N GLN A 53 -9.97 18.77 -4.42
CA GLN A 53 -10.22 19.80 -3.42
C GLN A 53 -10.73 21.11 -4.06
N ARG A 54 -10.19 21.49 -5.22
CA ARG A 54 -10.63 22.69 -5.96
C ARG A 54 -12.11 22.63 -6.37
N PHE A 55 -12.59 21.44 -6.72
CA PHE A 55 -14.00 21.23 -7.08
C PHE A 55 -14.88 21.12 -5.83
N ALA A 56 -14.37 20.52 -4.77
CA ALA A 56 -15.06 20.41 -3.49
C ALA A 56 -15.31 21.80 -2.85
N GLU A 57 -14.28 22.66 -2.87
CA GLU A 57 -14.34 24.06 -2.41
C GLU A 57 -15.29 24.92 -3.27
N ALA A 58 -15.45 24.59 -4.56
CA ALA A 58 -16.44 25.23 -5.43
C ALA A 58 -17.89 24.79 -5.13
N GLY A 59 -18.12 23.93 -4.14
CA GLY A 59 -19.44 23.45 -3.74
C GLY A 59 -19.98 22.32 -4.60
N PHE A 60 -19.12 21.62 -5.35
CA PHE A 60 -19.56 20.49 -6.17
C PHE A 60 -19.71 19.22 -5.32
N GLU A 61 -20.96 18.83 -5.04
CA GLU A 61 -21.30 17.66 -4.22
C GLU A 61 -20.57 16.36 -4.60
N PRO A 62 -20.48 15.97 -5.90
CA PRO A 62 -19.72 14.80 -6.31
C PRO A 62 -18.22 14.88 -5.94
N ALA A 63 -17.60 16.06 -6.03
CA ALA A 63 -16.21 16.25 -5.61
C ALA A 63 -16.05 16.04 -4.11
N GLN A 64 -16.98 16.58 -3.31
CA GLN A 64 -16.97 16.40 -1.85
C GLN A 64 -17.16 14.93 -1.46
N ALA A 65 -18.00 14.19 -2.18
CA ALA A 65 -18.15 12.76 -1.98
C ALA A 65 -16.85 11.98 -2.24
N ILE A 66 -16.15 12.31 -3.33
CA ILE A 66 -14.84 11.69 -3.63
C ILE A 66 -13.81 12.10 -2.58
N GLU A 67 -13.78 13.36 -2.16
CA GLU A 67 -12.85 13.85 -1.14
C GLU A 67 -13.02 13.09 0.19
N ARG A 68 -14.25 12.86 0.64
CA ARG A 68 -14.53 12.05 1.85
C ARG A 68 -13.99 10.62 1.72
N GLN A 69 -14.15 10.00 0.54
CA GLN A 69 -13.62 8.66 0.28
C GLN A 69 -12.08 8.66 0.26
N LEU A 70 -11.44 9.66 -0.36
CA LEU A 70 -9.98 9.81 -0.35
C LEU A 70 -9.41 10.01 1.05
N ILE A 71 -10.08 10.79 1.90
CA ILE A 71 -9.69 10.97 3.32
C ILE A 71 -9.73 9.63 4.04
N TRP A 72 -10.77 8.83 3.82
CA TRP A 72 -10.85 7.49 4.39
C TRP A 72 -9.69 6.59 3.89
N CYS A 73 -9.43 6.56 2.58
CA CYS A 73 -8.32 5.80 2.01
C CYS A 73 -6.97 6.21 2.58
N TRP A 74 -6.76 7.51 2.82
CA TRP A 74 -5.52 8.03 3.41
C TRP A 74 -5.34 7.51 4.84
N LYS A 75 -6.38 7.61 5.67
CA LYS A 75 -6.36 7.08 7.04
C LYS A 75 -6.15 5.57 7.08
N ARG A 76 -6.76 4.84 6.14
CA ARG A 76 -6.56 3.39 5.97
C ARG A 76 -5.11 3.07 5.61
N ALA A 77 -4.52 3.78 4.65
CA ALA A 77 -3.13 3.60 4.23
C ALA A 77 -2.11 3.91 5.33
N GLN A 78 -2.45 4.81 6.25
CA GLN A 78 -1.65 5.12 7.44
C GLN A 78 -1.85 4.14 8.60
N GLY A 79 -2.83 3.25 8.52
CA GLY A 79 -3.20 2.35 9.62
C GLY A 79 -3.93 3.04 10.78
N GLU A 80 -4.49 4.24 10.56
CA GLU A 80 -5.33 4.93 11.57
C GLU A 80 -6.74 4.34 11.66
N VAL A 81 -7.20 3.69 10.59
CA VAL A 81 -8.52 3.08 10.49
C VAL A 81 -8.36 1.62 10.10
N ASP A 82 -9.03 0.75 10.85
CA ASP A 82 -9.15 -0.67 10.58
C ASP A 82 -10.60 -1.04 10.27
N GLY A 83 -10.78 -1.96 9.33
CA GLY A 83 -12.09 -2.44 8.87
C GLY A 83 -12.51 -1.88 7.51
N PRO A 84 -13.64 -2.38 6.97
CA PRO A 84 -14.10 -2.03 5.64
C PRO A 84 -14.56 -0.57 5.57
N PRO A 85 -14.55 0.03 4.37
CA PRO A 85 -15.04 1.38 4.19
C PRO A 85 -16.53 1.50 4.55
N PRO A 86 -16.97 2.66 5.07
CA PRO A 86 -18.36 2.88 5.48
C PRO A 86 -19.35 2.78 4.32
N ALA A 87 -18.87 2.95 3.09
CA ALA A 87 -19.59 2.72 1.85
C ALA A 87 -18.62 2.21 0.79
N THR A 88 -19.12 1.50 -0.22
CA THR A 88 -18.31 1.03 -1.35
C THR A 88 -17.56 2.20 -2.00
N LEU A 89 -16.25 2.05 -2.17
CA LEU A 89 -15.43 3.04 -2.87
C LEU A 89 -15.85 3.08 -4.34
N CYS A 90 -16.25 4.26 -4.80
CA CYS A 90 -16.80 4.48 -6.14
C CYS A 90 -16.34 5.80 -6.74
N MET A 91 -15.19 6.29 -6.30
CA MET A 91 -14.57 7.53 -6.73
C MET A 91 -14.38 7.59 -8.24
N SER A 92 -13.88 6.50 -8.85
CA SER A 92 -13.64 6.43 -10.29
C SER A 92 -14.96 6.50 -11.09
N TYR A 93 -16.02 5.88 -10.56
CA TYR A 93 -17.36 5.93 -11.15
C TYR A 93 -17.98 7.33 -11.05
N ILE A 94 -17.95 7.94 -9.86
CA ILE A 94 -18.42 9.31 -9.65
C ILE A 94 -17.67 10.26 -10.59
N MET A 95 -16.34 10.11 -10.70
CA MET A 95 -15.53 10.96 -11.58
C MET A 95 -15.93 10.79 -13.05
N ALA A 96 -16.12 9.56 -13.52
CA ALA A 96 -16.49 9.30 -14.90
C ALA A 96 -17.89 9.85 -15.24
N GLN A 97 -18.86 9.72 -14.34
CA GLN A 97 -20.25 10.08 -14.61
C GLN A 97 -20.56 11.57 -14.40
N GLU A 98 -20.05 12.14 -13.31
CA GLU A 98 -20.43 13.49 -12.88
C GLU A 98 -19.53 14.58 -13.50
N PHE A 99 -18.28 14.26 -13.80
CA PHE A 99 -17.33 15.24 -14.34
C PHE A 99 -17.26 15.28 -15.87
N GLU A 100 -17.80 14.28 -16.57
CA GLU A 100 -17.82 14.26 -18.05
C GLU A 100 -18.44 15.53 -18.65
N LYS A 101 -19.42 16.12 -17.95
CA LYS A 101 -20.13 17.35 -18.35
C LYS A 101 -19.27 18.63 -18.24
N TYR A 102 -18.20 18.61 -17.44
CA TYR A 102 -17.38 19.79 -17.11
C TYR A 102 -15.99 19.75 -17.74
N GLY A 103 -15.75 18.77 -18.61
CA GLY A 103 -14.45 18.46 -19.20
C GLY A 103 -14.05 17.04 -18.86
N SER A 104 -13.55 16.30 -19.85
CA SER A 104 -13.09 14.94 -19.61
C SER A 104 -11.79 14.95 -18.80
N TYR A 105 -11.81 14.31 -17.63
CA TYR A 105 -10.63 14.08 -16.80
C TYR A 105 -10.28 12.58 -16.74
N PRO A 106 -9.99 11.95 -17.88
CA PRO A 106 -9.82 10.50 -17.95
C PRO A 106 -8.62 10.03 -17.13
N MET A 107 -7.57 10.86 -17.04
CA MET A 107 -6.39 10.56 -16.22
C MET A 107 -6.73 10.56 -14.72
N LEU A 108 -7.57 11.49 -14.25
CA LEU A 108 -7.97 11.51 -12.84
C LEU A 108 -8.88 10.33 -12.51
N ALA A 109 -9.84 10.00 -13.39
CA ALA A 109 -10.69 8.82 -13.21
C ALA A 109 -9.86 7.53 -13.17
N HIS A 110 -8.86 7.39 -14.05
CA HIS A 110 -7.94 6.26 -14.04
C HIS A 110 -7.12 6.21 -12.75
N HIS A 111 -6.64 7.36 -12.27
CA HIS A 111 -5.86 7.48 -11.05
C HIS A 111 -6.69 7.09 -9.82
N LEU A 112 -7.94 7.55 -9.72
CA LEU A 112 -8.86 7.15 -8.65
C LEU A 112 -9.13 5.65 -8.67
N ARG A 113 -9.27 5.05 -9.85
CA ARG A 113 -9.44 3.59 -9.98
C ARG A 113 -8.22 2.82 -9.51
N ALA A 114 -7.02 3.33 -9.74
CA ALA A 114 -5.80 2.72 -9.23
C ALA A 114 -5.74 2.78 -7.69
N ILE A 115 -6.22 3.87 -7.08
CA ILE A 115 -6.32 4.00 -5.62
C ILE A 115 -7.31 2.98 -5.05
N GLU A 116 -8.50 2.85 -5.64
CA GLU A 116 -9.50 1.84 -5.26
C GLU A 116 -8.89 0.43 -5.27
N ALA A 117 -8.23 0.05 -6.37
CA ALA A 117 -7.60 -1.25 -6.50
C ALA A 117 -6.48 -1.50 -5.48
N MET A 118 -5.67 -0.48 -5.16
CA MET A 118 -4.61 -0.60 -4.17
C MET A 118 -5.15 -0.76 -2.74
N ILE A 119 -6.25 -0.11 -2.42
CA ILE A 119 -6.93 -0.27 -1.13
C ILE A 119 -7.54 -1.66 -1.01
N ASP A 120 -8.20 -2.15 -2.06
CA ASP A 120 -8.72 -3.53 -2.07
C ASP A 120 -7.60 -4.55 -1.84
N LEU A 121 -6.44 -4.35 -2.48
CA LEU A 121 -5.26 -5.20 -2.27
C LEU A 121 -4.69 -5.10 -0.85
N LEU A 122 -4.81 -3.95 -0.18
CA LEU A 122 -4.41 -3.83 1.23
C LEU A 122 -5.33 -4.63 2.15
N ASP A 123 -6.63 -4.61 1.90
CA ASP A 123 -7.61 -5.36 2.70
C ASP A 123 -7.50 -6.88 2.47
N MET A 124 -7.22 -7.32 1.24
CA MET A 124 -6.99 -8.75 0.95
C MET A 124 -5.76 -9.35 1.67
N ASN A 125 -4.85 -8.53 2.20
CA ASN A 125 -3.65 -9.02 2.89
C ASN A 125 -3.86 -9.31 4.39
N ALA A 126 -4.95 -8.88 5.01
CA ALA A 126 -5.15 -9.05 6.46
C ALA A 126 -6.02 -10.26 6.84
N GLU A 127 -7.11 -10.52 6.10
CA GLU A 127 -8.07 -11.60 6.45
C GLU A 127 -8.10 -12.77 5.44
N ASP A 128 -7.83 -12.54 4.16
CA ASP A 128 -7.95 -13.59 3.15
C ASP A 128 -6.78 -14.59 3.20
N ALA A 129 -5.57 -14.17 3.57
CA ALA A 129 -4.45 -15.09 3.79
C ALA A 129 -4.76 -16.15 4.86
N ALA A 130 -5.50 -15.77 5.92
CA ALA A 130 -5.92 -16.69 6.97
C ALA A 130 -7.08 -17.61 6.52
N LYS A 131 -8.04 -17.07 5.77
CA LYS A 131 -9.17 -17.85 5.22
C LYS A 131 -8.74 -18.86 4.16
N TYR A 132 -7.87 -18.47 3.22
CA TYR A 132 -7.36 -19.38 2.19
C TYR A 132 -6.46 -20.48 2.76
N ALA A 133 -5.66 -20.19 3.80
CA ALA A 133 -4.88 -21.22 4.51
C ALA A 133 -5.77 -22.21 5.28
N ALA A 134 -6.90 -21.75 5.83
CA ALA A 134 -7.85 -22.60 6.55
C ALA A 134 -8.76 -23.43 5.63
N LEU A 135 -8.98 -23.00 4.38
CA LEU A 135 -9.77 -23.74 3.38
C LEU A 135 -8.94 -24.79 2.61
N SER A 136 -7.60 -24.74 2.70
CA SER A 136 -6.69 -25.68 2.06
C SER A 136 -6.07 -26.72 3.02
N ALA A 137 -6.53 -26.79 4.27
CA ALA A 137 -6.13 -27.77 5.28
C ALA A 137 -7.28 -28.74 5.56
#